data_AF-A0A2T7PCR8-F1
#
_entry.id   AF-A0A2T7PCR8-F1
#
_cell.length_a   1.000
_cell.length_b   1.000
_cell.length_c   1.000
_cell.angle_alpha   90.00
_cell.angle_beta   90.00
_cell.angle_gamma   90.00
#
_symmetry.space_group_name_H-M   'P 1'
#
loop_
_entity.id
_entity.type
_entity.pdbx_description
1 polymer ?
#
loop_
_entity_poly.entity_id
_entity_poly.type
_entity_poly.pdbx_seq_one_letter_code
_entity_poly.pdbx_strand_id
1 'polypeptide(L)'
;MELSAIVLSCLAAIILCIIKLPHVLVVDAVYTVLGGACTLWYTADVLNEYSRGIVLDIHHIFLAKIRVVNLLTTTVSWLLIRKSVDITTRSAVSFSRFITYAISAIVMIMAHGTNSFTRAHLAYSTIPTTLWAVVLGMQMFKTGTRVNAHIRTSDINLFLVVDMFLHLVLGLADIIHPFVIADIQDLELDDLHVYQYRLNGAVSLGNAAFSWVARRFRFGDEKRAVILSHFLSCVVILAGMTTWLSSGMLTFTFSTQIIYLRNVLIMLPAVICFLRKDNGAFWFQHIFQHFAKKGREKLPPRPPGQRSEPEGSGAFHNFGFGGDGGFQFSFGIGAFPFGIFASAFNFNDGRPAPPPQGSPQEAEEQFLSKVFLWVAIIFIFWLLIA
;
A
#
# COMPACT_ATOMS: atom_id res chain seq x y z
N MET A 1 -12.73 -10.28 -33.98
CA MET A 1 -11.73 -9.45 -33.26
C MET A 1 -11.57 -9.84 -31.80
N GLU A 2 -12.65 -10.02 -31.05
CA GLU A 2 -12.58 -10.43 -29.63
C GLU A 2 -11.96 -11.82 -29.44
N LEU A 3 -12.40 -12.83 -30.23
CA LEU A 3 -11.85 -14.18 -30.15
C LEU A 3 -10.34 -14.23 -30.44
N SER A 4 -9.87 -13.48 -31.44
CA SER A 4 -8.44 -13.36 -31.75
C SER A 4 -7.66 -12.70 -30.60
N ALA A 5 -8.25 -11.73 -29.89
CA ALA A 5 -7.62 -11.10 -28.74
C ALA A 5 -7.48 -12.05 -27.55
N ILE A 6 -8.50 -12.88 -27.30
CA ILE A 6 -8.47 -13.92 -26.28
C ILE A 6 -7.38 -14.95 -26.59
N VAL A 7 -7.36 -15.47 -27.82
CA VAL A 7 -6.35 -16.44 -28.26
C VAL A 7 -4.94 -15.86 -28.12
N LEU A 8 -4.73 -14.61 -28.55
CA LEU A 8 -3.43 -13.95 -28.43
C LEU A 8 -3.01 -13.77 -26.96
N SER A 9 -3.94 -13.42 -26.08
CA SER A 9 -3.68 -13.27 -24.64
C SER A 9 -3.31 -14.60 -23.99
N CYS A 10 -4.00 -15.70 -24.37
CA CYS A 10 -3.65 -17.05 -23.92
C CYS A 10 -2.26 -17.47 -24.40
N LEU A 11 -1.94 -17.26 -25.67
CA LEU A 11 -0.62 -17.58 -26.23
C LEU A 11 0.49 -16.77 -25.56
N ALA A 12 0.27 -15.46 -25.38
CA ALA A 12 1.21 -14.59 -24.66
C ALA A 12 1.41 -15.08 -23.22
N ALA A 13 0.34 -15.43 -22.50
CA ALA A 13 0.44 -15.94 -21.14
C ALA A 13 1.29 -17.23 -21.08
N ILE A 14 1.06 -18.19 -21.98
CA ILE A 14 1.85 -19.43 -22.06
C ILE A 14 3.34 -19.12 -22.27
N ILE A 15 3.67 -18.23 -23.20
CA ILE A 15 5.06 -17.83 -23.46
C ILE A 15 5.67 -17.19 -22.20
N LEU A 16 4.95 -16.27 -21.56
CA LEU A 16 5.42 -15.56 -20.37
C LEU A 16 5.61 -16.48 -19.16
N CYS A 17 4.92 -17.63 -19.12
CA CYS A 17 5.16 -18.65 -18.09
C CYS A 17 6.51 -19.35 -18.25
N ILE A 18 7.06 -19.41 -19.47
CA ILE A 18 8.27 -20.18 -19.78
C ILE A 18 9.53 -19.31 -19.62
N ILE A 19 9.44 -18.02 -19.93
CA ILE A 19 10.59 -17.11 -19.85
C ILE A 19 10.95 -16.74 -18.40
N LYS A 20 12.17 -16.21 -18.20
CA LYS A 20 12.65 -15.80 -16.86
C LYS A 20 11.95 -14.53 -16.38
N LEU A 21 11.70 -14.44 -15.08
CA LEU A 21 11.03 -13.31 -14.43
C LEU A 21 11.52 -11.90 -14.84
N PRO A 22 12.83 -11.61 -14.97
CA PRO A 22 13.28 -10.28 -15.38
C PRO A 22 12.74 -9.86 -16.76
N HIS A 23 12.59 -10.82 -17.69
CA HIS A 23 12.00 -10.54 -19.00
C HIS A 23 10.49 -10.33 -18.89
N VAL A 24 9.80 -11.10 -18.05
CA VAL A 24 8.37 -10.87 -17.76
C VAL A 24 8.13 -9.47 -17.22
N LEU A 25 8.95 -8.99 -16.29
CA LEU A 25 8.85 -7.63 -15.73
C LEU A 25 9.12 -6.53 -16.77
N VAL A 26 9.96 -6.79 -17.79
CA VAL A 26 10.13 -5.86 -18.91
C VAL A 26 8.88 -5.81 -19.78
N VAL A 27 8.30 -6.98 -20.10
CA VAL A 27 7.06 -7.03 -20.89
C VAL A 27 5.92 -6.35 -20.12
N ASP A 28 5.79 -6.60 -18.82
CA ASP A 28 4.82 -5.94 -17.93
C ASP A 28 4.99 -4.41 -17.91
N ALA A 29 6.23 -3.93 -17.82
CA ALA A 29 6.52 -2.50 -17.87
C ALA A 29 6.09 -1.88 -19.21
N VAL A 30 6.44 -2.52 -20.34
CA VAL A 30 6.07 -2.03 -21.68
C VAL A 30 4.55 -2.03 -21.85
N TYR A 31 3.88 -3.12 -21.48
CA TYR A 31 2.43 -3.23 -21.58
C TYR A 31 1.72 -2.18 -20.72
N THR A 32 2.19 -1.96 -19.49
CA THR A 32 1.62 -0.95 -18.60
C THR A 32 1.81 0.46 -19.12
N VAL A 33 2.98 0.77 -19.71
CA VAL A 33 3.23 2.10 -20.30
C VAL A 33 2.35 2.33 -21.52
N LEU A 34 2.27 1.36 -22.44
CA LEU A 34 1.47 1.50 -23.66
C LEU A 34 -0.03 1.52 -23.35
N GLY A 35 -0.51 0.58 -22.54
CA GLY A 35 -1.91 0.54 -22.10
C GLY A 35 -2.30 1.74 -21.25
N GLY A 36 -1.39 2.19 -20.39
CA GLY A 36 -1.55 3.40 -19.59
C GLY A 36 -1.63 4.66 -20.46
N ALA A 37 -0.72 4.83 -21.43
CA ALA A 37 -0.76 5.96 -22.36
C ALA A 37 -2.06 5.96 -23.18
N CYS A 38 -2.48 4.80 -23.69
CA CYS A 38 -3.74 4.65 -24.41
C CYS A 38 -4.94 5.08 -23.53
N THR A 39 -4.99 4.57 -22.29
CA THR A 39 -6.09 4.89 -21.35
C THR A 39 -6.06 6.36 -20.92
N LEU A 40 -4.89 7.00 -20.80
CA LEU A 40 -4.78 8.42 -20.43
C LEU A 40 -5.25 9.35 -21.56
N TRP A 41 -4.96 9.00 -22.81
CA TRP A 41 -5.25 9.83 -23.99
C TRP A 41 -6.65 9.60 -24.56
N TYR A 42 -7.12 8.35 -24.54
CA TYR A 42 -8.40 7.92 -25.11
C TYR A 42 -9.35 7.38 -24.03
N THR A 43 -9.37 8.02 -22.85
CA THR A 43 -10.10 7.49 -21.69
C THR A 43 -11.59 7.27 -21.99
N ALA A 44 -12.25 8.27 -22.56
CA ALA A 44 -13.69 8.20 -22.85
C ALA A 44 -14.02 7.10 -23.86
N ASP A 45 -13.22 6.98 -24.93
CA ASP A 45 -13.42 5.96 -25.95
C ASP A 45 -13.27 4.54 -25.37
N VAL A 46 -12.24 4.34 -24.54
CA VAL A 46 -12.02 3.05 -23.87
C VAL A 46 -13.18 2.70 -22.92
N LEU A 47 -13.68 3.67 -22.16
CA LEU A 47 -14.80 3.43 -21.24
C LEU A 47 -16.12 3.19 -21.96
N ASN A 48 -16.39 3.91 -23.05
CA ASN A 48 -17.56 3.69 -23.91
C ASN A 48 -17.54 2.31 -24.57
N GLU A 49 -16.36 1.85 -25.00
CA GLU A 49 -16.20 0.51 -25.57
C GLU A 49 -16.43 -0.60 -24.51
N TYR A 50 -16.16 -0.31 -23.24
CA TYR A 50 -16.24 -1.31 -22.16
C TYR A 50 -17.58 -1.34 -21.43
N SER A 51 -18.37 -0.27 -21.50
CA SER A 51 -19.64 -0.14 -20.81
C SER A 51 -20.83 -0.09 -21.79
N ARG A 52 -22.03 -0.42 -21.31
CA ARG A 52 -23.27 -0.38 -22.10
C ARG A 52 -24.33 0.42 -21.35
N GLY A 53 -24.92 1.39 -22.05
CA GLY A 53 -26.05 2.16 -21.51
C GLY A 53 -25.69 3.08 -20.35
N ILE A 54 -24.40 3.31 -20.10
CA ILE A 54 -23.91 4.25 -19.09
C ILE A 54 -23.48 5.54 -19.77
N VAL A 55 -23.96 6.66 -19.26
CA VAL A 55 -23.55 7.99 -19.72
C VAL A 55 -22.28 8.38 -18.97
N LEU A 56 -21.17 8.50 -19.70
CA LEU A 56 -19.90 8.89 -19.08
C LEU A 56 -19.97 10.33 -18.59
N ASP A 57 -19.63 10.49 -17.33
CA ASP A 57 -19.41 11.78 -16.71
C ASP A 57 -17.91 12.03 -16.48
N ILE A 58 -17.59 13.18 -15.88
CA ILE A 58 -16.22 13.55 -15.58
C ILE A 58 -15.58 12.66 -14.50
N HIS A 59 -16.36 12.08 -13.59
CA HIS A 59 -15.88 11.23 -12.50
C HIS A 59 -15.37 9.89 -13.03
N HIS A 60 -16.08 9.28 -13.97
CA HIS A 60 -15.63 8.08 -14.66
C HIS A 60 -14.24 8.24 -15.28
N ILE A 61 -14.07 9.33 -16.03
CA ILE A 61 -12.81 9.66 -16.72
C ILE A 61 -11.71 9.88 -15.68
N PHE A 62 -12.02 10.61 -14.61
CA PHE A 62 -11.07 10.92 -13.55
C PHE A 62 -10.58 9.67 -12.81
N LEU A 63 -11.50 8.81 -12.36
CA LEU A 63 -11.16 7.57 -11.65
C LEU A 63 -10.33 6.62 -12.53
N ALA A 64 -10.63 6.55 -13.83
CA ALA A 64 -9.84 5.76 -14.78
C ALA A 64 -8.42 6.32 -14.94
N LYS A 65 -8.23 7.64 -14.94
CA LYS A 65 -6.92 8.28 -15.02
C LYS A 65 -6.09 8.09 -13.75
N ILE A 66 -6.70 8.25 -12.57
CA ILE A 66 -6.04 7.96 -11.29
C ILE A 66 -5.52 6.53 -11.26
N ARG A 67 -6.35 5.56 -11.65
CA ARG A 67 -5.99 4.15 -11.69
C ARG A 67 -4.72 3.93 -12.50
N VAL A 68 -4.62 4.55 -13.67
CA VAL A 68 -3.45 4.43 -14.55
C VAL A 68 -2.20 5.05 -13.92
N VAL A 69 -2.30 6.24 -13.33
CA VAL A 69 -1.15 6.89 -12.68
C VAL A 69 -0.66 6.05 -11.49
N ASN A 70 -1.58 5.52 -10.69
CA ASN A 70 -1.23 4.60 -9.60
C ASN A 70 -0.60 3.31 -10.13
N LEU A 71 -1.08 2.76 -11.25
CA LEU A 71 -0.51 1.55 -11.85
C LEU A 71 0.90 1.79 -12.42
N LEU A 72 1.15 2.96 -13.02
CA LEU A 72 2.47 3.37 -13.52
C LEU A 72 3.50 3.54 -12.41
N THR A 73 3.06 3.77 -11.17
CA THR A 73 3.93 3.93 -10.00
C THR A 73 4.90 2.76 -9.87
N THR A 74 4.39 1.53 -9.84
CA THR A 74 5.20 0.30 -9.73
C THR A 74 6.10 0.08 -10.94
N THR A 75 5.69 0.51 -12.14
CA THR A 75 6.55 0.52 -13.34
C THR A 75 7.74 1.45 -13.16
N VAL A 76 7.51 2.66 -12.65
CA VAL A 76 8.58 3.63 -12.38
C VAL A 76 9.53 3.07 -11.32
N SER A 77 9.01 2.48 -10.24
CA SER A 77 9.85 1.84 -9.22
C SER A 77 10.71 0.74 -9.83
N TRP A 78 10.12 -0.13 -10.65
CA TRP A 78 10.85 -1.17 -11.38
C TRP A 78 11.97 -0.58 -12.25
N LEU A 79 11.70 0.46 -13.04
CA LEU A 79 12.71 1.09 -13.89
C LEU A 79 13.90 1.66 -13.09
N LEU A 80 13.63 2.20 -11.90
CA LEU A 80 14.66 2.72 -11.01
C LEU A 80 15.51 1.60 -10.36
N ILE A 81 14.89 0.46 -10.05
CA ILE A 81 15.55 -0.65 -9.32
C ILE A 81 15.92 -1.86 -10.20
N ARG A 82 15.66 -1.82 -11.52
CA ARG A 82 15.84 -2.97 -12.44
C ARG A 82 17.26 -3.53 -12.49
N LYS A 83 18.27 -2.71 -12.18
CA LYS A 83 19.68 -3.10 -12.12
C LYS A 83 20.06 -3.77 -10.79
N SER A 84 19.12 -3.90 -9.85
CA SER A 84 19.35 -4.54 -8.57
C SER A 84 19.82 -5.98 -8.73
N VAL A 85 20.80 -6.35 -7.93
CA VAL A 85 21.29 -7.73 -7.78
C VAL A 85 20.48 -8.53 -6.75
N ASP A 86 19.65 -7.85 -5.94
CA ASP A 86 18.85 -8.50 -4.91
C ASP A 86 17.59 -9.14 -5.51
N ILE A 87 17.44 -10.45 -5.31
CA ILE A 87 16.28 -11.20 -5.74
C ILE A 87 15.00 -10.71 -5.04
N THR A 88 15.12 -10.21 -3.80
CA THR A 88 14.01 -9.67 -3.00
C THR A 88 13.36 -8.50 -3.72
N THR A 89 14.16 -7.61 -4.31
CA THR A 89 13.71 -6.42 -5.02
C THR A 89 12.90 -6.76 -6.26
N ARG A 90 13.37 -7.74 -7.05
CA ARG A 90 12.64 -8.22 -8.24
C ARG A 90 11.35 -8.94 -7.86
N SER A 91 11.42 -9.77 -6.83
CA SER A 91 10.28 -10.52 -6.30
C SER A 91 9.19 -9.60 -5.74
N ALA A 92 9.57 -8.47 -5.14
CA ALA A 92 8.65 -7.50 -4.59
C ALA A 92 7.79 -6.82 -5.66
N VAL A 93 8.37 -6.45 -6.80
CA VAL A 93 7.62 -5.90 -7.92
C VAL A 93 6.61 -6.95 -8.43
N SER A 94 7.06 -8.18 -8.64
CA SER A 94 6.18 -9.27 -9.07
C SER A 94 5.03 -9.53 -8.09
N PHE A 95 5.31 -9.50 -6.78
CA PHE A 95 4.30 -9.68 -5.75
C PHE A 95 3.27 -8.55 -5.73
N SER A 96 3.74 -7.30 -5.77
CA SER A 96 2.87 -6.13 -5.86
C SER A 96 1.93 -6.22 -7.06
N ARG A 97 2.50 -6.50 -8.25
CA ARG A 97 1.74 -6.66 -9.49
C ARG A 97 0.76 -7.82 -9.43
N PHE A 98 1.17 -8.95 -8.86
CA PHE A 98 0.30 -10.10 -8.67
C PHE A 98 -0.94 -9.72 -7.84
N ILE A 99 -0.75 -9.04 -6.69
CA ILE A 99 -1.88 -8.57 -5.87
C ILE A 99 -2.78 -7.62 -6.65
N THR A 100 -2.22 -6.63 -7.35
CA THR A 100 -2.99 -5.70 -8.18
C THR A 100 -3.86 -6.42 -9.21
N TYR A 101 -3.26 -7.29 -10.02
CA TYR A 101 -3.97 -7.95 -11.11
C TYR A 101 -4.91 -9.05 -10.62
N ALA A 102 -4.59 -9.76 -9.53
CA ALA A 102 -5.48 -10.78 -8.96
C ALA A 102 -6.77 -10.14 -8.40
N ILE A 103 -6.65 -9.06 -7.62
CA ILE A 103 -7.82 -8.35 -7.10
C ILE A 103 -8.58 -7.67 -8.23
N SER A 104 -7.89 -7.05 -9.19
CA SER A 104 -8.53 -6.45 -10.37
C SER A 104 -9.31 -7.49 -11.18
N ALA A 105 -8.76 -8.70 -11.35
CA ALA A 105 -9.45 -9.78 -12.04
C ALA A 105 -10.75 -10.18 -11.32
N ILE A 106 -10.73 -10.29 -9.99
CA ILE A 106 -11.94 -10.57 -9.19
C ILE A 106 -12.99 -9.47 -9.40
N VAL A 107 -12.59 -8.19 -9.29
CA VAL A 107 -13.47 -7.05 -9.50
C VAL A 107 -14.07 -7.06 -10.92
N MET A 108 -13.25 -7.33 -11.94
CA MET A 108 -13.68 -7.40 -13.33
C MET A 108 -14.64 -8.57 -13.58
N ILE A 109 -14.41 -9.74 -12.97
CA ILE A 109 -15.31 -10.90 -13.06
C ILE A 109 -16.65 -10.58 -12.40
N MET A 110 -16.64 -9.96 -11.20
CA MET A 110 -17.86 -9.53 -10.52
C MET A 110 -18.65 -8.51 -11.35
N ALA A 111 -17.97 -7.62 -12.06
CA ALA A 111 -18.61 -6.63 -12.92
C ALA A 111 -19.40 -7.25 -14.06
N HIS A 112 -18.98 -8.39 -14.61
CA HIS A 112 -19.76 -9.15 -15.61
C HIS A 112 -21.01 -9.83 -15.03
N GLY A 113 -21.17 -9.85 -13.70
CA GLY A 113 -22.45 -10.16 -13.07
C GLY A 113 -23.51 -9.07 -13.27
N THR A 114 -23.10 -7.88 -13.70
CA THR A 114 -23.99 -6.78 -14.11
C THR A 114 -24.19 -6.80 -15.63
N ASN A 115 -25.30 -6.27 -16.13
CA ASN A 115 -25.57 -6.16 -17.57
C ASN A 115 -24.88 -4.94 -18.22
N SER A 116 -24.06 -4.22 -17.46
CA SER A 116 -23.52 -2.91 -17.81
C SER A 116 -22.19 -2.97 -18.55
N PHE A 117 -21.59 -4.16 -18.75
CA PHE A 117 -20.29 -4.33 -19.40
C PHE A 117 -20.37 -5.09 -20.73
N THR A 118 -19.50 -4.71 -21.66
CA THR A 118 -19.46 -5.29 -23.01
C THR A 118 -18.67 -6.59 -23.09
N ARG A 119 -18.82 -7.31 -24.21
CA ARG A 119 -17.93 -8.43 -24.57
C ARG A 119 -16.50 -7.94 -24.85
N ALA A 120 -16.34 -6.72 -25.34
CA ALA A 120 -15.04 -6.09 -25.50
C ALA A 120 -14.33 -5.92 -24.14
N HIS A 121 -15.03 -5.50 -23.08
CA HIS A 121 -14.48 -5.47 -21.72
C HIS A 121 -13.98 -6.86 -21.27
N LEU A 122 -14.75 -7.92 -21.53
CA LEU A 122 -14.34 -9.30 -21.22
C LEU A 122 -13.05 -9.69 -21.96
N ALA A 123 -13.03 -9.48 -23.27
CA ALA A 123 -11.95 -9.93 -24.16
C ALA A 123 -10.65 -9.13 -24.01
N TYR A 124 -10.75 -7.80 -23.84
CA TYR A 124 -9.61 -6.89 -23.83
C TYR A 124 -9.14 -6.50 -22.43
N SER A 125 -9.94 -6.72 -21.38
CA SER A 125 -9.59 -6.34 -20.01
C SER A 125 -9.61 -7.53 -19.07
N THR A 126 -10.75 -8.18 -18.87
CA THR A 126 -10.93 -9.20 -17.84
C THR A 126 -10.06 -10.44 -18.06
N ILE A 127 -10.10 -11.03 -19.26
CA ILE A 127 -9.32 -12.23 -19.58
C ILE A 127 -7.81 -11.93 -19.54
N PRO A 128 -7.28 -10.89 -20.23
CA PRO A 128 -5.86 -10.56 -20.16
C PRO A 128 -5.38 -10.31 -18.73
N THR A 129 -6.14 -9.57 -17.92
CA THR A 129 -5.80 -9.28 -16.52
C THR A 129 -5.73 -10.54 -15.67
N THR A 130 -6.69 -11.46 -15.85
CA THR A 130 -6.72 -12.74 -15.14
C THR A 130 -5.52 -13.60 -15.51
N LEU A 131 -5.22 -13.70 -16.80
CA LEU A 131 -4.05 -14.44 -17.29
C LEU A 131 -2.74 -13.82 -16.79
N TRP A 132 -2.66 -12.50 -16.71
CA TRP A 132 -1.48 -11.81 -16.19
C TRP A 132 -1.23 -12.10 -14.72
N ALA A 133 -2.29 -12.12 -13.90
CA ALA A 133 -2.22 -12.54 -12.51
C ALA A 133 -1.71 -13.98 -12.38
N VAL A 134 -2.21 -14.90 -13.22
CA VAL A 134 -1.79 -16.30 -13.25
C VAL A 134 -0.30 -16.44 -13.63
N VAL A 135 0.16 -15.71 -14.66
CA VAL A 135 1.57 -15.66 -15.07
C VAL A 135 2.46 -15.21 -13.91
N LEU A 136 2.12 -14.09 -13.26
CA LEU A 136 2.93 -13.54 -12.17
C LEU A 136 2.94 -14.47 -10.95
N GLY A 137 1.80 -15.08 -10.61
CA GLY A 137 1.72 -16.08 -9.54
C GLY A 137 2.64 -17.27 -9.81
N MET A 138 2.60 -17.85 -11.02
CA MET A 138 3.53 -18.93 -11.40
C MET A 138 5.00 -18.51 -11.37
N GLN A 139 5.33 -17.30 -11.83
CA GLN A 139 6.69 -16.79 -11.78
C GLN A 139 7.19 -16.66 -10.34
N MET A 140 6.33 -16.23 -9.42
CA MET A 140 6.66 -16.19 -7.99
C MET A 140 6.90 -17.58 -7.39
N PHE A 141 6.09 -18.58 -7.76
CA PHE A 141 6.31 -19.97 -7.35
C PHE A 141 7.65 -20.51 -7.88
N LYS A 142 7.95 -20.30 -9.16
CA LYS A 142 9.20 -20.77 -9.80
C LYS A 142 10.46 -20.12 -9.22
N THR A 143 10.39 -18.81 -8.96
CA THR A 143 11.54 -18.07 -8.42
C THR A 143 11.74 -18.31 -6.92
N GLY A 144 10.82 -19.02 -6.27
CA GLY A 144 10.93 -19.38 -4.85
C GLY A 144 11.11 -18.13 -4.01
N THR A 145 10.25 -17.13 -4.23
CA THR A 145 10.30 -15.78 -3.64
C THR A 145 10.37 -15.80 -2.10
N ARG A 146 11.55 -16.10 -1.57
CA ARG A 146 11.89 -15.96 -0.17
C ARG A 146 12.18 -14.49 0.03
N VAL A 147 11.16 -13.75 0.42
CA VAL A 147 11.34 -12.38 0.90
C VAL A 147 12.19 -12.47 2.17
N ASN A 148 13.51 -12.37 2.00
CA ASN A 148 14.50 -12.60 3.06
C ASN A 148 14.13 -11.79 4.30
N ALA A 149 14.18 -12.44 5.47
CA ALA A 149 13.72 -11.89 6.74
C ALA A 149 14.68 -10.86 7.36
N HIS A 150 15.79 -10.51 6.70
CA HIS A 150 16.73 -9.52 7.22
C HIS A 150 16.19 -8.09 7.01
N ILE A 151 15.32 -7.66 7.93
CA ILE A 151 14.97 -6.25 8.06
C ILE A 151 16.20 -5.55 8.67
N ARG A 152 17.02 -4.93 7.82
CA ARG A 152 17.98 -3.95 8.31
C ARG A 152 17.19 -2.71 8.78
N THR A 153 17.36 -2.35 10.04
CA THR A 153 16.78 -1.11 10.59
C THR A 153 17.34 0.07 9.83
N SER A 154 16.46 0.94 9.36
CA SER A 154 16.79 2.19 8.68
C SER A 154 15.62 3.14 8.89
N ASP A 155 15.90 4.43 9.11
CA ASP A 155 14.87 5.47 9.31
C ASP A 155 13.82 5.49 8.18
N ILE A 156 14.23 5.08 6.98
CA ILE A 156 13.41 4.96 5.78
C ILE A 156 12.29 3.92 5.93
N ASN A 157 12.48 2.92 6.80
CA ASN A 157 11.46 1.90 7.05
C ASN A 157 10.19 2.51 7.63
N LEU A 158 10.29 3.56 8.45
CA LEU A 158 9.12 4.24 9.01
C LEU A 158 8.28 4.86 7.88
N PHE A 159 8.91 5.52 6.92
CA PHE A 159 8.20 6.10 5.78
C PHE A 159 7.54 5.04 4.91
N LEU A 160 8.20 3.90 4.67
CA LEU A 160 7.60 2.77 3.95
C LEU A 160 6.43 2.14 4.71
N VAL A 161 6.48 2.10 6.04
CA VAL A 161 5.35 1.65 6.87
C VAL A 161 4.19 2.61 6.73
N VAL A 162 4.42 3.91 6.88
CA VAL A 162 3.35 4.90 6.76
C VAL A 162 2.74 4.87 5.36
N ASP A 163 3.57 4.88 4.31
CA ASP A 163 3.14 4.73 2.91
C ASP A 163 2.31 3.46 2.69
N MET A 164 2.76 2.32 3.21
CA MET A 164 2.00 1.07 3.18
C MET A 164 0.61 1.22 3.81
N PHE A 165 0.50 1.83 4.99
CA PHE A 165 -0.78 2.02 5.68
C PHE A 165 -1.71 2.96 4.91
N LEU A 166 -1.17 4.02 4.31
CA LEU A 166 -1.95 4.98 3.53
C LEU A 166 -2.58 4.28 2.32
N HIS A 167 -1.79 3.52 1.57
CA HIS A 167 -2.27 2.75 0.43
C HIS A 167 -3.23 1.62 0.84
N LEU A 168 -2.99 0.98 1.99
CA LEU A 168 -3.85 -0.09 2.50
C LEU A 168 -5.24 0.43 2.87
N VAL A 169 -5.30 1.52 3.66
CA VAL A 169 -6.57 2.10 4.12
C VAL A 169 -7.38 2.62 2.93
N LEU A 170 -6.73 3.37 2.02
CA LEU A 170 -7.36 3.81 0.78
C LEU A 170 -7.87 2.62 -0.04
N GLY A 171 -7.03 1.61 -0.21
CA GLY A 171 -7.36 0.44 -1.03
C GLY A 171 -8.56 -0.35 -0.50
N LEU A 172 -8.65 -0.52 0.83
CA LEU A 172 -9.79 -1.18 1.46
C LEU A 172 -11.06 -0.32 1.40
N ALA A 173 -10.95 0.99 1.61
CA ALA A 173 -12.09 1.90 1.52
C ALA A 173 -12.72 1.86 0.11
N ASP A 174 -11.90 1.98 -0.92
CA ASP A 174 -12.30 1.94 -2.34
C ASP A 174 -12.96 0.60 -2.73
N ILE A 175 -12.54 -0.52 -2.12
CA ILE A 175 -13.09 -1.84 -2.42
C ILE A 175 -14.41 -2.09 -1.68
N ILE A 176 -14.43 -1.84 -0.36
CA ILE A 176 -15.51 -2.28 0.52
C ILE A 176 -16.66 -1.25 0.50
N HIS A 177 -16.35 0.04 0.51
CA HIS A 177 -17.33 1.11 0.70
C HIS A 177 -17.30 2.15 -0.43
N PRO A 178 -17.44 1.75 -1.71
CA PRO A 178 -17.53 2.72 -2.81
C PRO A 178 -18.73 3.67 -2.65
N PHE A 179 -19.82 3.18 -2.03
CA PHE A 179 -21.03 3.96 -1.76
C PHE A 179 -20.80 5.07 -0.74
N VAL A 180 -20.05 4.82 0.33
CA VAL A 180 -19.74 5.86 1.34
C VAL A 180 -18.90 6.98 0.73
N ILE A 181 -17.96 6.64 -0.14
CA ILE A 181 -17.09 7.61 -0.81
C ILE A 181 -17.91 8.52 -1.75
N ALA A 182 -18.85 7.93 -2.50
CA ALA A 182 -19.69 8.66 -3.42
C ALA A 182 -20.84 9.43 -2.74
N ASP A 183 -21.38 8.93 -1.64
CA ASP A 183 -22.41 9.60 -0.85
C ASP A 183 -21.85 10.88 -0.21
N ILE A 184 -20.61 10.84 0.28
CA ILE A 184 -19.86 12.05 0.68
C ILE A 184 -19.72 13.08 -0.47
N GLN A 185 -19.87 12.62 -1.72
CA GLN A 185 -19.67 13.42 -2.93
C GLN A 185 -20.98 13.83 -3.63
N ASP A 186 -22.15 13.51 -3.07
CA ASP A 186 -23.47 13.69 -3.70
C ASP A 186 -23.53 13.11 -5.13
N LEU A 187 -22.83 11.99 -5.36
CA LEU A 187 -22.70 11.39 -6.69
C LEU A 187 -23.72 10.27 -6.89
N GLU A 188 -24.48 10.32 -7.99
CA GLU A 188 -25.33 9.21 -8.41
C GLU A 188 -24.45 8.06 -8.94
N LEU A 189 -24.32 7.01 -8.14
CA LEU A 189 -23.47 5.85 -8.44
C LEU A 189 -24.13 4.91 -9.43
N ASP A 190 -23.47 4.70 -10.57
CA ASP A 190 -23.75 3.59 -11.47
C ASP A 190 -22.73 2.44 -11.32
N ASP A 191 -22.95 1.36 -12.08
CA ASP A 191 -22.09 0.19 -12.05
C ASP A 191 -20.64 0.50 -12.46
N LEU A 192 -20.42 1.49 -13.35
CA LEU A 192 -19.10 1.85 -13.83
C LEU A 192 -18.31 2.65 -12.79
N HIS A 193 -18.98 3.51 -12.02
CA HIS A 193 -18.39 4.16 -10.84
C HIS A 193 -17.94 3.13 -9.79
N VAL A 194 -18.83 2.23 -9.37
CA VAL A 194 -18.50 1.16 -8.39
C VAL A 194 -17.30 0.35 -8.87
N TYR A 195 -17.31 -0.03 -10.15
CA TYR A 195 -16.23 -0.76 -10.78
C TYR A 195 -14.90 0.00 -10.75
N GLN A 196 -14.90 1.30 -11.09
CA GLN A 196 -13.67 2.09 -11.11
C GLN A 196 -13.09 2.35 -9.71
N TYR A 197 -13.94 2.59 -8.71
CA TYR A 197 -13.49 2.69 -7.31
C TYR A 197 -12.78 1.40 -6.89
N ARG A 198 -13.42 0.24 -7.09
CA ARG A 198 -12.84 -1.04 -6.72
C ARG A 198 -11.52 -1.34 -7.44
N LEU A 199 -11.38 -0.94 -8.70
CA LEU A 199 -10.11 -1.07 -9.43
C LEU A 199 -9.02 -0.14 -8.92
N ASN A 200 -9.36 1.10 -8.54
CA ASN A 200 -8.42 1.99 -7.86
C ASN A 200 -7.94 1.37 -6.55
N GLY A 201 -8.86 0.79 -5.78
CA GLY A 201 -8.54 0.11 -4.55
C GLY A 201 -7.61 -1.09 -4.75
N ALA A 202 -7.84 -1.89 -5.80
CA ALA A 202 -6.98 -3.02 -6.16
C ALA A 202 -5.52 -2.59 -6.44
N VAL A 203 -5.32 -1.50 -7.20
CA VAL A 203 -3.99 -0.95 -7.46
C VAL A 203 -3.36 -0.40 -6.18
N SER A 204 -4.14 0.27 -5.33
CA SER A 204 -3.65 0.79 -4.05
C SER A 204 -3.19 -0.35 -3.12
N LEU A 205 -3.94 -1.47 -3.06
CA LEU A 205 -3.52 -2.64 -2.28
C LEU A 205 -2.22 -3.27 -2.81
N GLY A 206 -2.01 -3.28 -4.13
CA GLY A 206 -0.73 -3.69 -4.71
C GLY A 206 0.43 -2.76 -4.33
N ASN A 207 0.20 -1.44 -4.29
CA ASN A 207 1.20 -0.46 -3.83
C ASN A 207 1.49 -0.64 -2.34
N ALA A 208 0.48 -0.90 -1.51
CA ALA A 208 0.67 -1.24 -0.09
C ALA A 208 1.54 -2.49 0.07
N ALA A 209 1.23 -3.56 -0.69
CA ALA A 209 2.03 -4.79 -0.69
C ALA A 209 3.48 -4.53 -1.10
N PHE A 210 3.72 -3.63 -2.07
CA PHE A 210 5.07 -3.27 -2.49
C PHE A 210 5.86 -2.60 -1.36
N SER A 211 5.28 -1.60 -0.70
CA SER A 211 5.93 -0.87 0.40
C SER A 211 6.14 -1.74 1.62
N TRP A 212 5.22 -2.67 1.89
CA TRP A 212 5.41 -3.69 2.92
C TRP A 212 6.68 -4.51 2.70
N VAL A 213 6.91 -4.96 1.45
CA VAL A 213 8.07 -5.77 1.08
C VAL A 213 9.35 -4.94 0.95
N ALA A 214 9.25 -3.69 0.45
CA ALA A 214 10.38 -2.79 0.24
C ALA A 214 11.19 -2.53 1.52
N ARG A 215 10.57 -2.61 2.70
CA ARG A 215 11.28 -2.49 4.00
C ARG A 215 12.38 -3.53 4.18
N ARG A 216 12.26 -4.66 3.49
CA ARG A 216 13.20 -5.78 3.52
C ARG A 216 14.29 -5.69 2.44
N PHE A 217 14.29 -4.65 1.61
CA PHE A 217 15.34 -4.45 0.63
C PHE A 217 16.70 -4.26 1.31
N ARG A 218 17.71 -4.89 0.74
CA ARG A 218 19.09 -4.81 1.26
C ARG A 218 19.68 -3.41 1.15
N PHE A 219 19.35 -2.70 0.08
CA PHE A 219 19.96 -1.40 -0.25
C PHE A 219 19.01 -0.25 0.03
N GLY A 220 19.48 0.77 0.76
CA GLY A 220 18.69 1.95 1.11
C GLY A 220 18.23 2.75 -0.11
N ASP A 221 19.04 2.81 -1.17
CA ASP A 221 18.69 3.52 -2.40
C ASP A 221 17.49 2.88 -3.13
N GLU A 222 17.34 1.56 -3.04
CA GLU A 222 16.18 0.86 -3.58
C GLU A 222 14.92 1.17 -2.77
N LYS A 223 15.04 1.26 -1.43
CA LYS A 223 13.93 1.72 -0.56
C LYS A 223 13.48 3.13 -0.91
N ARG A 224 14.45 4.04 -1.12
CA ARG A 224 14.18 5.43 -1.51
C ARG A 224 13.56 5.53 -2.89
N ALA A 225 13.96 4.69 -3.84
CA ALA A 225 13.37 4.64 -5.18
C ALA A 225 11.88 4.29 -5.15
N VAL A 226 11.46 3.38 -4.27
CA VAL A 226 10.03 3.08 -4.05
C VAL A 226 9.28 4.32 -3.56
N ILE A 227 9.78 4.96 -2.49
CA ILE A 227 9.16 6.18 -1.96
C ILE A 227 9.09 7.28 -3.01
N LEU A 228 10.17 7.49 -3.78
CA LEU A 228 10.21 8.49 -4.83
C LEU A 228 9.13 8.25 -5.90
N SER A 229 8.95 6.99 -6.31
CA SER A 229 7.93 6.66 -7.32
C SER A 229 6.51 6.91 -6.81
N HIS A 230 6.22 6.57 -5.55
CA HIS A 230 4.92 6.82 -4.91
C HIS A 230 4.68 8.31 -4.69
N PHE A 231 5.72 9.05 -4.33
CA PHE A 231 5.66 10.50 -4.24
C PHE A 231 5.36 11.14 -5.60
N LEU A 232 6.06 10.71 -6.65
CA LEU A 232 5.88 11.25 -8.00
C LEU A 232 4.45 11.00 -8.51
N SER A 233 3.89 9.81 -8.25
CA SER A 233 2.50 9.54 -8.63
C SER A 233 1.51 10.40 -7.86
N CYS A 234 1.71 10.61 -6.55
CA CYS A 234 0.90 11.55 -5.78
C CYS A 234 0.98 12.99 -6.33
N VAL A 235 2.18 13.44 -6.73
CA VAL A 235 2.37 14.77 -7.36
C VAL A 235 1.63 14.87 -8.69
N VAL A 236 1.73 13.85 -9.55
CA VAL A 236 1.01 13.82 -10.84
C VAL A 236 -0.49 13.80 -10.63
N ILE A 237 -0.99 13.03 -9.67
CA ILE A 237 -2.42 13.00 -9.32
C ILE A 237 -2.90 14.35 -8.82
N LEU A 238 -2.14 15.02 -7.94
CA LEU A 238 -2.48 16.36 -7.45
C LEU A 238 -2.43 17.43 -8.55
N ALA A 239 -1.42 17.41 -9.41
CA ALA A 239 -1.31 18.31 -10.55
C ALA A 239 -2.43 18.07 -11.58
N GLY A 240 -2.85 16.81 -11.72
CA GLY A 240 -4.12 16.44 -12.32
C GLY A 240 -5.23 17.18 -11.60
N MET A 241 -5.55 16.86 -10.36
CA MET A 241 -6.67 17.47 -9.63
C MET A 241 -6.74 19.02 -9.69
N THR A 242 -5.61 19.75 -9.64
CA THR A 242 -5.61 21.22 -9.73
C THR A 242 -6.01 21.77 -11.09
N THR A 243 -5.65 21.09 -12.18
CA THR A 243 -6.10 21.47 -13.54
C THR A 243 -7.59 21.16 -13.78
N TRP A 244 -8.21 20.36 -12.89
CA TRP A 244 -9.61 19.92 -13.01
C TRP A 244 -10.51 20.65 -11.99
N LEU A 245 -9.92 21.23 -10.95
CA LEU A 245 -10.56 22.23 -10.08
C LEU A 245 -11.03 23.45 -10.88
N SER A 246 -10.27 23.88 -11.89
CA SER A 246 -10.66 24.99 -12.78
C SER A 246 -11.87 24.69 -13.66
N SER A 247 -12.33 23.43 -13.72
CA SER A 247 -13.57 23.03 -14.41
C SER A 247 -14.82 22.97 -13.49
N GLY A 248 -14.74 23.45 -12.24
CA GLY A 248 -15.92 23.63 -11.37
C GLY A 248 -16.25 22.48 -10.42
N MET A 249 -15.33 21.53 -10.20
CA MET A 249 -15.51 20.39 -9.29
C MET A 249 -14.97 20.68 -7.87
N LEU A 250 -15.75 21.38 -7.05
CA LEU A 250 -15.36 21.80 -5.69
C LEU A 250 -15.64 20.76 -4.58
N THR A 251 -16.53 19.78 -4.79
CA THR A 251 -16.97 18.84 -3.74
C THR A 251 -16.09 17.59 -3.64
N PHE A 252 -15.66 17.02 -4.77
CA PHE A 252 -14.74 15.86 -4.80
C PHE A 252 -13.36 16.15 -4.17
N THR A 253 -12.99 17.43 -4.09
CA THR A 253 -11.62 17.86 -3.87
C THR A 253 -11.19 17.89 -2.42
N PHE A 254 -12.09 17.95 -1.44
CA PHE A 254 -11.62 18.03 -0.06
C PHE A 254 -11.06 16.69 0.47
N SER A 255 -11.80 15.59 0.37
CA SER A 255 -11.39 14.29 0.96
C SER A 255 -10.22 13.63 0.21
N THR A 256 -10.31 13.53 -1.11
CA THR A 256 -9.27 12.89 -1.94
C THR A 256 -8.00 13.76 -2.01
N GLN A 257 -8.12 15.10 -2.13
CA GLN A 257 -6.91 15.95 -2.08
C GLN A 257 -6.30 15.99 -0.69
N ILE A 258 -7.08 15.99 0.41
CA ILE A 258 -6.49 15.89 1.76
C ILE A 258 -5.64 14.64 1.85
N ILE A 259 -6.11 13.49 1.34
CA ILE A 259 -5.35 12.25 1.45
C ILE A 259 -4.08 12.30 0.58
N TYR A 260 -4.17 12.70 -0.70
CA TYR A 260 -2.97 12.77 -1.55
C TYR A 260 -2.01 13.91 -1.15
N LEU A 261 -2.52 15.07 -0.73
CA LEU A 261 -1.72 16.17 -0.18
C LEU A 261 -1.04 15.74 1.12
N ARG A 262 -1.76 15.04 2.00
CA ARG A 262 -1.18 14.45 3.23
C ARG A 262 -0.11 13.41 2.88
N ASN A 263 -0.32 12.58 1.86
CA ASN A 263 0.68 11.62 1.40
C ASN A 263 1.94 12.35 0.89
N VAL A 264 1.79 13.42 0.11
CA VAL A 264 2.90 14.27 -0.34
C VAL A 264 3.63 14.91 0.84
N LEU A 265 2.92 15.51 1.79
CA LEU A 265 3.52 16.18 2.95
C LEU A 265 4.26 15.21 3.87
N ILE A 266 3.75 13.98 4.04
CA ILE A 266 4.39 12.93 4.85
C ILE A 266 5.64 12.36 4.15
N MET A 267 5.61 12.22 2.82
CA MET A 267 6.72 11.65 2.06
C MET A 267 7.78 12.68 1.65
N LEU A 268 7.45 13.97 1.63
CA LEU A 268 8.36 15.04 1.23
C LEU A 268 9.70 15.02 2.02
N PRO A 269 9.72 14.83 3.36
CA PRO A 269 10.97 14.67 4.10
C PRO A 269 11.83 13.49 3.61
N ALA A 270 11.21 12.34 3.30
CA ALA A 270 11.93 11.17 2.79
C ALA A 270 12.52 11.42 1.40
N VAL A 271 11.80 12.15 0.53
CA VAL A 271 12.28 12.54 -0.80
C VAL A 271 13.42 13.56 -0.71
N ILE A 272 13.34 14.54 0.18
CA ILE A 272 14.42 15.50 0.43
C ILE A 272 15.67 14.75 0.92
N CYS A 273 15.52 13.78 1.83
CA CYS A 273 16.63 12.92 2.25
C CYS A 273 17.22 12.08 1.11
N PHE A 274 16.38 11.60 0.17
CA PHE A 274 16.86 10.93 -1.04
C PHE A 274 17.68 11.86 -1.94
N LEU A 275 17.17 13.06 -2.25
CA LEU A 275 17.86 14.03 -3.11
C LEU A 275 19.18 14.49 -2.52
N ARG A 276 19.26 14.62 -1.19
CA ARG A 276 20.48 15.07 -0.49
C ARG A 276 21.48 13.95 -0.21
N LYS A 277 21.12 12.68 -0.46
CA LYS A 277 21.88 11.48 -0.03
C LYS A 277 22.15 11.41 1.48
N ASP A 278 21.35 12.12 2.27
CA ASP A 278 21.48 12.15 3.73
C ASP A 278 20.78 10.94 4.35
N ASN A 279 21.28 10.47 5.49
CA ASN A 279 20.57 9.49 6.32
C ASN A 279 19.36 10.21 6.94
N GLY A 280 18.15 9.63 6.79
CA GLY A 280 16.85 10.28 7.02
C GLY A 280 16.60 10.88 8.40
N ALA A 281 17.51 10.68 9.36
CA ALA A 281 17.45 11.16 10.74
C ALA A 281 17.31 12.69 10.90
N PHE A 282 17.82 13.52 9.97
CA PHE A 282 18.00 14.95 10.23
C PHE A 282 16.68 15.72 10.47
N TRP A 283 15.60 15.40 9.75
CA TRP A 283 14.37 16.21 9.76
C TRP A 283 13.39 15.84 10.86
N PHE A 284 13.15 14.54 11.08
CA PHE A 284 12.28 14.09 12.15
C PHE A 284 12.91 14.33 13.53
N GLN A 285 14.22 14.10 13.66
CA GLN A 285 14.90 14.32 14.93
C GLN A 285 14.85 15.80 15.35
N HIS A 286 15.01 16.76 14.42
CA HIS A 286 14.89 18.18 14.76
C HIS A 286 13.47 18.62 15.14
N ILE A 287 12.45 18.18 14.38
CA ILE A 287 11.05 18.53 14.67
C ILE A 287 10.62 17.94 16.02
N PHE A 288 10.91 16.65 16.25
CA PHE A 288 10.55 15.98 17.50
C PHE A 288 11.41 16.43 18.67
N GLN A 289 12.70 16.75 18.48
CA GLN A 289 13.51 17.41 19.51
C GLN A 289 12.94 18.79 19.84
N HIS A 290 12.39 19.53 18.87
CA HIS A 290 11.76 20.81 19.15
C HIS A 290 10.53 20.67 20.05
N PHE A 291 9.67 19.67 19.78
CA PHE A 291 8.52 19.36 20.64
C PHE A 291 8.93 18.75 22.00
N ALA A 292 9.92 17.87 22.04
CA ALA A 292 10.43 17.25 23.26
C ALA A 292 11.20 18.24 24.16
N LYS A 293 11.85 19.26 23.58
CA LYS A 293 12.54 20.33 24.32
C LYS A 293 11.52 21.26 24.98
N LYS A 294 10.41 21.57 24.29
CA LYS A 294 9.30 22.36 24.84
C LYS A 294 8.60 21.68 26.04
N GLY A 295 8.66 20.34 26.12
CA GLY A 295 8.17 19.59 27.29
C GLY A 295 9.17 19.48 28.45
N ARG A 296 10.48 19.57 28.18
CA ARG A 296 11.55 19.50 29.20
C ARG A 296 11.84 20.83 29.90
N GLU A 297 11.47 21.96 29.31
CA GLU A 297 11.66 23.28 29.91
C GLU A 297 10.75 23.56 31.13
N LYS A 298 9.76 22.68 31.41
CA LYS A 298 8.84 22.80 32.55
C LYS A 298 9.11 21.83 33.71
N LEU A 299 10.14 20.99 33.64
CA LEU A 299 10.47 20.04 34.71
C LEU A 299 11.81 20.41 35.34
N PRO A 300 11.88 20.55 36.68
CA PRO A 300 13.14 20.81 37.35
C PRO A 300 14.13 19.66 37.11
N PRO A 301 15.44 19.95 37.03
CA PRO A 301 16.46 18.93 36.80
C PRO A 301 16.38 17.84 37.88
N ARG A 302 16.30 16.58 37.43
CA ARG A 302 16.21 15.43 38.35
C ARG A 302 17.48 15.36 39.21
N PRO A 303 17.37 15.20 40.54
CA PRO A 303 18.54 15.02 41.40
C PRO A 303 19.36 13.80 40.95
N PRO A 304 20.71 13.86 41.01
CA PRO A 304 21.56 12.73 40.67
C PRO A 304 21.23 11.54 41.59
N GLY A 305 20.83 10.42 40.98
CA GLY A 305 20.42 9.21 41.70
C GLY A 305 21.60 8.60 42.45
N GLN A 306 21.50 8.52 43.78
CA GLN A 306 22.37 7.65 44.57
C GLN A 306 22.05 6.20 44.25
N ARG A 307 23.09 5.42 43.94
CA ARG A 307 23.01 3.98 43.71
C ARG A 307 22.78 3.29 45.06
N SER A 308 21.56 2.84 45.31
CA SER A 308 21.29 1.83 46.34
C SER A 308 21.49 0.44 45.72
N GLU A 309 22.32 -0.38 46.38
CA GLU A 309 22.64 -1.77 46.01
C GLU A 309 21.39 -2.68 46.03
N PRO A 310 21.40 -3.81 45.30
CA PRO A 310 20.21 -4.64 45.14
C PRO A 310 19.99 -5.53 46.38
N GLU A 311 18.85 -5.38 47.04
CA GLU A 311 18.36 -6.38 48.00
C GLU A 311 17.43 -7.40 47.33
N GLY A 312 17.80 -8.67 47.46
CA GLY A 312 16.95 -9.74 47.99
C GLY A 312 15.65 -10.11 47.28
N SER A 313 15.65 -11.29 46.66
CA SER A 313 14.47 -12.07 46.27
C SER A 313 13.37 -12.16 47.35
N GLY A 314 12.10 -11.96 46.99
CA GLY A 314 10.97 -12.20 47.88
C GLY A 314 9.61 -12.15 47.20
N ALA A 315 9.01 -13.34 47.06
CA ALA A 315 7.67 -13.67 46.56
C ALA A 315 6.52 -12.71 46.92
N PHE A 316 5.69 -12.37 45.92
CA PHE A 316 4.24 -12.22 46.09
C PHE A 316 3.49 -12.92 44.93
N HIS A 317 2.80 -13.99 45.31
CA HIS A 317 1.87 -14.83 44.54
C HIS A 317 0.80 -13.97 43.82
N ASN A 318 0.62 -14.07 42.51
CA ASN A 318 -0.16 -15.10 41.81
C ASN A 318 -1.62 -15.23 42.31
N PHE A 319 -2.54 -14.42 41.76
CA PHE A 319 -3.98 -14.67 41.80
C PHE A 319 -4.43 -15.07 40.39
N GLY A 320 -4.41 -16.38 40.13
CA GLY A 320 -4.92 -17.00 38.91
C GLY A 320 -6.22 -17.75 39.21
N PHE A 321 -7.21 -17.61 38.32
CA PHE A 321 -8.41 -18.43 38.30
C PHE A 321 -8.48 -19.15 36.94
N GLY A 322 -8.53 -20.49 36.95
CA GLY A 322 -8.84 -21.33 35.79
C GLY A 322 -7.64 -21.79 34.97
N GLY A 323 -7.42 -23.11 34.91
CA GLY A 323 -6.28 -23.75 34.26
C GLY A 323 -6.38 -23.90 32.74
N ASP A 324 -5.24 -24.33 32.18
CA ASP A 324 -4.96 -24.81 30.83
C ASP A 324 -5.70 -24.11 29.67
N GLY A 325 -5.01 -23.11 29.10
CA GLY A 325 -5.38 -22.50 27.82
C GLY A 325 -5.83 -21.04 27.88
N GLY A 326 -5.63 -20.34 29.01
CA GLY A 326 -6.10 -18.97 29.22
C GLY A 326 -5.26 -17.88 28.54
N PHE A 327 -5.90 -17.15 27.63
CA PHE A 327 -5.50 -15.85 27.08
C PHE A 327 -5.01 -14.88 28.18
N GLN A 328 -3.79 -14.36 28.05
CA GLN A 328 -3.33 -13.20 28.82
C GLN A 328 -3.75 -11.91 28.13
N PHE A 329 -4.71 -11.18 28.70
CA PHE A 329 -4.95 -9.77 28.35
C PHE A 329 -3.86 -8.90 28.98
N SER A 330 -2.67 -8.93 28.39
CA SER A 330 -1.62 -7.95 28.65
C SER A 330 -1.76 -6.82 27.64
N PHE A 331 -1.82 -5.57 28.09
CA PHE A 331 -1.74 -4.36 27.25
C PHE A 331 -0.31 -4.14 26.69
N GLY A 332 0.39 -5.22 26.35
CA GLY A 332 1.65 -5.26 25.62
C GLY A 332 1.49 -6.19 24.42
N ILE A 333 1.61 -5.62 23.21
CA ILE A 333 1.71 -6.29 21.89
C ILE A 333 1.03 -7.68 21.86
N GLY A 334 -0.30 -7.71 21.80
CA GLY A 334 -1.02 -8.99 21.75
C GLY A 334 -2.55 -8.96 21.64
N ALA A 335 -3.23 -7.84 21.92
CA ALA A 335 -4.70 -7.81 21.96
C ALA A 335 -5.30 -6.57 21.27
N PHE A 336 -5.25 -6.57 19.93
CA PHE A 336 -6.14 -5.86 18.99
C PHE A 336 -5.97 -6.59 17.63
N PRO A 337 -6.87 -6.50 16.64
CA PRO A 337 -7.14 -7.55 15.63
C PRO A 337 -5.95 -7.93 14.72
N PHE A 338 -4.82 -7.24 14.83
CA PHE A 338 -3.53 -7.58 14.20
C PHE A 338 -2.81 -8.77 14.85
N GLY A 339 -3.15 -9.16 16.08
CA GLY A 339 -2.65 -10.40 16.71
C GLY A 339 -3.14 -11.64 15.96
N ILE A 340 -4.38 -11.61 15.45
CA ILE A 340 -4.99 -12.70 14.68
C ILE A 340 -4.32 -12.86 13.31
N PHE A 341 -3.98 -11.77 12.62
CA PHE A 341 -3.26 -11.84 11.34
C PHE A 341 -1.78 -12.24 11.52
N ALA A 342 -1.14 -11.82 12.61
CA ALA A 342 0.21 -12.26 12.95
C ALA A 342 0.26 -13.74 13.36
N SER A 343 -0.79 -14.28 13.99
CA SER A 343 -0.89 -15.69 14.37
C SER A 343 -1.35 -16.60 13.23
N ALA A 344 -2.23 -16.12 12.33
CA ALA A 344 -2.78 -16.94 11.24
C ALA A 344 -1.77 -17.22 10.10
N PHE A 345 -0.77 -16.35 9.91
CA PHE A 345 0.21 -16.49 8.82
C PHE A 345 1.65 -16.76 9.29
N ASN A 346 1.88 -16.95 10.60
CA ASN A 346 3.20 -17.28 11.13
C ASN A 346 3.28 -18.77 11.50
N PHE A 347 3.68 -19.61 10.55
CA PHE A 347 3.93 -21.05 10.72
C PHE A 347 5.23 -21.37 11.48
N ASN A 348 5.74 -20.48 12.33
CA ASN A 348 6.89 -20.80 13.16
C ASN A 348 6.86 -20.09 14.52
N ASP A 349 7.18 -20.86 15.55
CA ASP A 349 7.11 -20.57 16.99
C ASP A 349 8.21 -19.59 17.47
N GLY A 350 8.57 -18.61 16.63
CA GLY A 350 9.68 -17.69 16.85
C GLY A 350 9.21 -16.30 17.23
N ARG A 351 8.71 -16.12 18.46
CA ARG A 351 8.58 -14.76 19.02
C ARG A 351 9.99 -14.20 19.24
N PRO A 352 10.34 -13.03 18.66
CA PRO A 352 11.56 -12.33 19.04
C PRO A 352 11.53 -12.04 20.54
N ALA A 353 12.65 -12.22 21.23
CA ALA A 353 12.76 -11.84 22.64
C ALA A 353 12.43 -10.34 22.79
N PRO A 354 11.70 -9.94 23.83
CA PRO A 354 11.37 -8.54 24.06
C PRO A 354 12.64 -7.68 24.08
N PRO A 355 12.61 -6.45 23.53
CA PRO A 355 13.77 -5.58 23.51
C PRO A 355 14.26 -5.30 24.93
N PRO A 356 15.57 -5.13 25.14
CA PRO A 356 16.11 -4.75 26.44
C PRO A 356 15.47 -3.44 26.94
N GLN A 357 15.09 -3.40 28.22
CA GLN A 357 14.49 -2.22 28.84
C GLN A 357 15.39 -0.98 28.72
N GLY A 358 14.83 0.14 28.28
CA GLY A 358 15.52 1.40 28.02
C GLY A 358 16.26 1.48 26.68
N SER A 359 16.16 0.45 25.84
CA SER A 359 16.79 0.48 24.51
C SER A 359 16.06 1.44 23.56
N PRO A 360 16.78 2.03 22.56
CA PRO A 360 16.14 2.79 21.49
C PRO A 360 15.06 1.99 20.76
N GLN A 361 15.23 0.67 20.67
CA GLN A 361 14.27 -0.25 20.07
C GLN A 361 12.97 -0.33 20.86
N GLU A 362 13.02 -0.40 22.21
CA GLU A 362 11.81 -0.36 23.05
C GLU A 362 11.06 0.96 22.87
N ALA A 363 11.77 2.09 22.82
CA ALA A 363 11.16 3.41 22.64
C ALA A 363 10.45 3.55 21.29
N GLU A 364 11.06 3.01 20.22
CA GLU A 364 10.45 2.95 18.88
C GLU A 364 9.21 2.03 18.86
N GLU A 365 9.29 0.86 19.48
CA GLU A 365 8.17 -0.09 19.56
C GLU A 365 6.99 0.47 20.37
N GLN A 366 7.26 1.15 21.50
CA GLN A 366 6.24 1.84 22.29
C GLN A 366 5.59 3.01 21.52
N PHE A 367 6.37 3.76 20.74
CA PHE A 367 5.85 4.82 19.91
C PHE A 367 4.96 4.27 18.80
N LEU A 368 5.42 3.26 18.06
CA LEU A 368 4.66 2.58 17.02
C LEU A 368 3.35 2.00 17.58
N SER A 369 3.40 1.37 18.76
CA SER A 369 2.20 0.86 19.44
C SER A 369 1.18 1.97 19.72
N LYS A 370 1.63 3.14 20.22
CA LYS A 370 0.75 4.29 20.45
C LYS A 370 0.14 4.84 19.17
N VAL A 371 0.93 4.95 18.10
CA VAL A 371 0.43 5.40 16.78
C VAL A 371 -0.61 4.41 16.23
N PHE A 372 -0.34 3.11 16.31
CA PHE A 372 -1.27 2.09 15.84
C PHE A 372 -2.56 2.03 16.64
N LEU A 373 -2.50 2.28 17.95
CA LEU A 373 -3.70 2.40 18.77
C LEU A 373 -4.58 3.57 18.29
N TRP A 374 -4.00 4.74 18.03
CA TRP A 374 -4.74 5.88 17.51
C TRP A 374 -5.34 5.63 16.13
N VAL A 375 -4.57 5.01 15.22
CA VAL A 375 -5.07 4.60 13.91
C VAL A 375 -6.22 3.60 14.04
N ALA A 376 -6.11 2.62 14.93
CA ALA A 376 -7.13 1.61 15.13
C ALA A 376 -8.41 2.18 15.77
N ILE A 377 -8.29 3.14 16.69
CA ILE A 377 -9.44 3.88 17.25
C ILE A 377 -10.15 4.68 16.17
N ILE A 378 -9.40 5.40 15.31
CA ILE A 378 -9.96 6.13 14.17
C ILE A 378 -10.66 5.17 13.21
N PHE A 379 -10.08 3.99 12.98
CA PHE A 379 -10.63 2.97 12.08
C PHE A 379 -11.93 2.35 12.61
N ILE A 380 -11.99 2.08 13.92
CA ILE A 380 -13.22 1.60 14.58
C ILE A 380 -14.29 2.67 14.57
N PHE A 381 -13.93 3.91 14.90
CA PHE A 381 -14.86 5.02 14.87
C PHE A 381 -15.42 5.23 13.46
N TRP A 382 -14.57 5.11 12.43
CA TRP A 382 -14.99 5.15 11.04
C TRP A 382 -15.93 3.98 10.66
N LEU A 383 -15.60 2.75 11.04
CA LEU A 383 -16.46 1.58 10.82
C LEU A 383 -17.81 1.65 11.55
N LEU A 384 -17.89 2.34 12.69
CA LEU A 384 -19.13 2.50 13.46
C LEU A 384 -20.06 3.58 12.88
N ILE A 385 -19.53 4.49 12.07
CA ILE A 385 -20.28 5.58 11.43
C ILE A 385 -20.64 5.22 9.98
N ALA A 386 -19.93 4.28 9.36
CA ALA A 386 -20.15 3.80 8.01
C ALA A 386 -21.37 2.88 7.86
#